data_AF-A0A7S2DLB6-F1
#
_entry.id   AF-A0A7S2DLB6-F1
#
_cell.length_a   1.000
_cell.length_b   1.000
_cell.length_c   1.000
_cell.angle_alpha   90.00
_cell.angle_beta   90.00
_cell.angle_gamma   90.00
#
_symmetry.space_group_name_H-M   'P 1'
#
loop_
_entity.id
_entity.type
_entity.pdbx_description
1 polymer ?
#
loop_
_entity_poly.entity_id
_entity_poly.type
_entity_poly.pdbx_seq_one_letter_code
_entity_poly.pdbx_strand_id
1 'polypeptide(L)'
;FANAKARDQLGDPGLEAARSGDLASLQALVIGGWDPHRATDKHGSNSLMWAAGEGHLQVCQYLVNTCKVPALLIAGPNKKRQRNALHWAARNGHAEVVQWLVSQCGVPVDVSTSDGTTPFMYAVWKGHL
;
A
#
# COMPACT_ATOMS: atom_id res chain seq x y z
N PHE A 1 -9.58 24.01 -15.35
CA PHE A 1 -8.99 24.07 -13.99
C PHE A 1 -9.81 23.17 -13.07
N ALA A 2 -9.47 21.88 -13.01
CA ALA A 2 -10.24 20.91 -12.24
C ALA A 2 -10.00 21.12 -10.73
N ASN A 3 -11.11 21.20 -10.03
CA ASN A 3 -11.27 21.71 -8.68
C ASN A 3 -10.56 20.83 -7.63
N ALA A 4 -9.51 21.35 -7.00
CA ALA A 4 -8.77 20.67 -5.93
C ALA A 4 -9.61 20.38 -4.68
N LYS A 5 -10.83 20.94 -4.56
CA LYS A 5 -11.74 20.74 -3.42
C LYS A 5 -12.70 19.56 -3.54
N ALA A 6 -12.80 18.91 -4.70
CA ALA A 6 -13.68 17.72 -4.86
C ALA A 6 -13.04 16.43 -4.30
N ARG A 7 -11.74 16.46 -3.96
CA ARG A 7 -10.95 15.30 -3.52
C ARG A 7 -11.06 14.96 -2.03
N ASP A 8 -11.72 15.81 -1.24
CA ASP A 8 -11.73 15.69 0.22
C ASP A 8 -12.94 14.93 0.79
N GLN A 9 -13.94 14.58 -0.01
CA GLN A 9 -15.15 13.86 0.46
C GLN A 9 -15.41 12.51 -0.20
N LEU A 10 -14.86 12.28 -1.39
CA LEU A 10 -14.72 10.96 -2.01
C LEU A 10 -13.24 10.61 -1.86
N GLY A 11 -12.90 9.51 -1.20
CA GLY A 11 -11.50 9.07 -1.10
C GLY A 11 -10.81 9.10 -2.46
N ASP A 12 -9.50 9.39 -2.48
CA ASP A 12 -8.74 9.47 -3.73
C ASP A 12 -9.04 8.24 -4.61
N PRO A 13 -9.54 8.43 -5.85
CA PRO A 13 -10.07 7.33 -6.66
C PRO A 13 -8.98 6.30 -7.02
N GLY A 14 -7.71 6.70 -7.07
CA GLY A 14 -6.62 5.75 -7.28
C GLY A 14 -6.29 4.93 -6.03
N LEU A 15 -6.50 5.50 -4.84
CA LEU A 15 -6.41 4.72 -3.59
C LEU A 15 -7.56 3.72 -3.49
N GLU A 16 -8.78 4.11 -3.88
CA GLU A 16 -9.94 3.21 -3.88
C GLU A 16 -9.80 2.09 -4.93
N ALA A 17 -9.32 2.41 -6.13
CA ALA A 17 -9.00 1.39 -7.13
C ALA A 17 -7.94 0.41 -6.62
N ALA A 18 -6.92 0.90 -5.91
CA ALA A 18 -5.90 0.03 -5.32
C ALA A 18 -6.46 -0.86 -4.19
N ARG A 19 -7.38 -0.32 -3.38
CA ARG A 19 -8.06 -1.03 -2.30
C ARG A 19 -9.02 -2.10 -2.81
N SER A 20 -9.77 -1.81 -3.86
CA SER A 20 -10.75 -2.73 -4.45
C SER A 20 -10.12 -3.77 -5.40
N GLY A 21 -8.84 -3.60 -5.74
CA GLY A 21 -8.13 -4.49 -6.66
C GLY A 21 -8.43 -4.21 -8.13
N ASP A 22 -9.09 -3.08 -8.44
CA ASP A 22 -9.44 -2.70 -9.81
C ASP A 22 -8.21 -2.15 -10.56
N LEU A 23 -7.42 -3.07 -11.12
CA LEU A 23 -6.25 -2.76 -11.91
C LEU A 23 -6.59 -1.93 -13.15
N ALA A 24 -7.74 -2.16 -13.79
CA ALA A 24 -8.11 -1.47 -15.03
C ALA A 24 -8.40 0.00 -14.75
N SER A 25 -9.18 0.29 -13.70
CA SER A 25 -9.43 1.66 -13.27
C SER A 25 -8.14 2.34 -12.79
N LEU A 26 -7.29 1.63 -12.05
CA LEU A 26 -6.01 2.18 -11.60
C LEU A 26 -5.10 2.56 -12.79
N GLN A 27 -5.01 1.71 -13.80
CA GLN A 27 -4.26 1.98 -15.03
C GLN A 27 -4.81 3.20 -15.78
N ALA A 28 -6.13 3.28 -15.94
CA ALA A 28 -6.78 4.41 -16.58
C ALA A 28 -6.52 5.73 -15.82
N LEU A 29 -6.54 5.69 -14.48
CA LEU A 29 -6.23 6.85 -13.63
C LEU A 29 -4.78 7.28 -13.78
N VAL A 30 -3.81 6.36 -13.77
CA VAL A 30 -2.38 6.67 -13.99
C VAL A 30 -2.18 7.32 -15.36
N ILE A 31 -2.81 6.79 -16.42
CA ILE A 31 -2.77 7.38 -17.76
C ILE A 31 -3.42 8.77 -17.77
N GLY A 32 -4.49 8.96 -16.99
CA GLY A 32 -5.19 10.23 -16.80
C GLY A 32 -4.43 11.26 -15.94
N GLY A 33 -3.21 10.96 -15.51
CA GLY A 33 -2.35 11.87 -14.74
C GLY A 33 -2.50 11.78 -13.22
N TRP A 34 -3.06 10.68 -12.71
CA TRP A 34 -2.99 10.36 -11.28
C TRP A 34 -1.57 9.94 -10.88
N ASP A 35 -1.05 10.50 -9.79
CA ASP A 35 0.32 10.26 -9.31
C ASP A 35 0.33 9.32 -8.08
N PRO A 36 0.68 8.04 -8.25
CA PRO A 36 0.73 7.08 -7.14
C PRO A 36 1.79 7.40 -6.08
N HIS A 37 2.80 8.22 -6.38
CA HIS A 37 3.87 8.55 -5.43
C HIS A 37 3.40 9.54 -4.37
N ARG A 38 2.39 10.36 -4.69
CA ARG A 38 1.87 11.42 -3.81
C ARG A 38 0.52 11.07 -3.20
N ALA A 39 -0.21 10.14 -3.80
CA ALA A 39 -1.51 9.72 -3.31
C ALA A 39 -1.40 9.03 -1.95
N THR A 40 -1.99 9.66 -0.92
CA THR A 40 -2.07 9.12 0.45
C THR A 40 -3.42 9.48 1.04
N ASP A 41 -3.97 8.60 1.88
CA ASP A 41 -5.21 8.87 2.59
C ASP A 41 -4.98 9.78 3.82
N LYS A 42 -6.06 10.13 4.52
CA LYS A 42 -6.01 10.92 5.77
C LYS A 42 -5.18 10.28 6.91
N HIS A 43 -4.92 8.97 6.83
CA HIS A 43 -4.11 8.22 7.78
C HIS A 43 -2.66 8.09 7.33
N GLY A 44 -2.34 8.49 6.10
CA GLY A 44 -1.05 8.30 5.48
C GLY A 44 -0.88 7.03 4.68
N SER A 45 -1.91 6.21 4.50
CA SER A 45 -1.80 4.98 3.72
C SER A 45 -1.75 5.32 2.23
N ASN A 46 -0.76 4.79 1.51
CA ASN A 46 -0.65 4.92 0.06
C ASN A 46 -1.37 3.76 -0.66
N SER A 47 -1.41 3.83 -2.00
CA SER A 47 -2.06 2.82 -2.85
C SER A 47 -1.48 1.41 -2.65
N LEU A 48 -0.15 1.30 -2.52
CA LEU A 48 0.52 0.01 -2.32
C LEU A 48 0.16 -0.62 -0.96
N MET A 49 0.02 0.18 0.10
CA MET A 49 -0.42 -0.32 1.41
C MET A 49 -1.84 -0.87 1.37
N TRP A 50 -2.76 -0.19 0.68
CA TRP A 50 -4.13 -0.65 0.50
C TRP A 50 -4.18 -1.94 -0.32
N ALA A 51 -3.55 -1.97 -1.49
CA ALA A 51 -3.50 -3.15 -2.33
C ALA A 51 -2.87 -4.35 -1.61
N ALA A 52 -1.79 -4.13 -0.84
CA ALA A 52 -1.13 -5.19 -0.09
C ALA A 52 -1.96 -5.68 1.10
N GLY A 53 -2.65 -4.76 1.79
CA GLY A 53 -3.56 -5.08 2.88
C GLY A 53 -4.80 -5.85 2.44
N GLU A 54 -5.26 -5.69 1.21
CA GLU A 54 -6.43 -6.42 0.68
C GLU A 54 -6.02 -7.64 -0.18
N GLY A 55 -4.71 -7.90 -0.33
CA GLY A 55 -4.19 -9.09 -1.00
C GLY A 55 -4.10 -9.01 -2.52
N HIS A 56 -4.22 -7.81 -3.11
CA HIS A 56 -4.25 -7.61 -4.55
C HIS A 56 -2.84 -7.59 -5.18
N LEU A 57 -2.22 -8.77 -5.32
CA LEU A 57 -0.86 -8.92 -5.83
C LEU A 57 -0.63 -8.25 -7.20
N GLN A 58 -1.59 -8.38 -8.13
CA GLN A 58 -1.47 -7.79 -9.48
C GLN A 58 -1.39 -6.25 -9.42
N VAL A 59 -2.16 -5.63 -8.52
CA VAL A 59 -2.10 -4.18 -8.30
C VAL A 59 -0.77 -3.79 -7.66
N CYS A 60 -0.28 -4.54 -6.68
CA CYS A 60 1.03 -4.32 -6.07
C CYS A 60 2.15 -4.37 -7.11
N GLN A 61 2.12 -5.39 -7.99
CA GLN A 61 3.06 -5.54 -9.09
C GLN A 61 3.01 -4.36 -10.05
N TYR A 62 1.83 -3.91 -10.44
CA TYR A 62 1.68 -2.74 -11.31
C TYR A 62 2.27 -1.47 -10.67
N LEU A 63 1.96 -1.21 -9.40
CA LEU A 63 2.44 -0.03 -8.69
C LEU A 63 3.97 0.00 -8.54
N VAL A 64 4.60 -1.12 -8.20
CA VAL A 64 6.07 -1.16 -8.01
C VAL A 64 6.81 -1.30 -9.35
N ASN A 65 6.37 -2.21 -10.22
CA ASN A 65 7.11 -2.52 -11.44
C ASN A 65 6.87 -1.48 -12.54
N THR A 66 5.63 -1.01 -12.70
CA THR A 66 5.26 -0.05 -13.75
C THR A 66 5.35 1.37 -13.24
N CYS A 67 4.68 1.69 -12.11
CA CYS A 67 4.67 3.06 -11.58
C CYS A 67 5.92 3.42 -10.77
N LYS A 68 6.82 2.46 -10.52
CA LYS A 68 8.07 2.63 -9.76
C LYS A 68 7.86 3.14 -8.33
N VAL A 69 6.70 2.87 -7.73
CA VAL A 69 6.41 3.23 -6.35
C VAL A 69 7.38 2.47 -5.43
N PRO A 70 8.09 3.16 -4.52
CA PRO A 70 9.00 2.48 -3.62
C PRO A 70 8.24 1.53 -2.69
N ALA A 71 8.62 0.25 -2.67
CA ALA A 71 7.96 -0.75 -1.81
C ALA A 71 8.14 -0.48 -0.30
N LEU A 72 9.22 0.22 0.05
CA LEU A 72 9.51 0.72 1.40
C LEU A 72 8.86 2.07 1.71
N LEU A 73 7.97 2.57 0.84
CA LEU A 73 7.32 3.86 1.07
C LEU A 73 6.50 3.80 2.36
N ILE A 74 7.02 4.44 3.39
CA ILE A 74 6.30 4.77 4.61
C ILE A 74 5.58 6.08 4.31
N ALA A 75 4.26 6.07 4.44
CA ALA A 75 3.46 7.25 4.19
C ALA A 75 2.67 7.63 5.45
N GLY A 76 2.52 8.95 5.64
CA GLY A 76 1.69 9.55 6.69
C GLY A 76 2.32 10.71 7.46
N PRO A 77 1.52 11.74 7.81
CA PRO A 77 1.96 12.86 8.63
C PRO A 77 2.27 12.42 10.07
N ASN A 78 1.60 11.38 10.54
CA ASN A 78 1.87 10.73 11.80
C ASN A 78 2.90 9.61 11.61
N LYS A 79 4.19 9.97 11.52
CA LYS A 79 5.34 9.04 11.58
C LYS A 79 5.38 8.16 12.84
N LYS A 80 4.40 8.28 13.74
CA LYS A 80 4.25 7.53 15.00
C LYS A 80 3.88 6.06 14.83
N ARG A 81 3.67 5.54 13.61
CA ARG A 81 3.48 4.10 13.40
C ARG A 81 4.35 3.47 12.32
N GLN A 82 5.06 4.24 11.48
CA GLN A 82 6.01 3.73 10.46
C GLN A 82 5.60 2.39 9.79
N ARG A 83 4.34 2.29 9.33
CA ARG A 83 3.83 1.07 8.67
C ARG A 83 4.14 1.13 7.18
N ASN A 84 4.49 -0.02 6.61
CA ASN A 84 4.67 -0.21 5.17
C ASN A 84 3.68 -1.27 4.64
N ALA A 85 3.71 -1.54 3.33
CA ALA A 85 2.86 -2.53 2.69
C ALA A 85 3.02 -3.95 3.28
N LEU A 86 4.24 -4.32 3.70
CA LEU A 86 4.53 -5.63 4.30
C LEU A 86 3.80 -5.84 5.64
N HIS A 87 3.70 -4.80 6.48
CA HIS A 87 2.93 -4.87 7.73
C HIS A 87 1.45 -5.15 7.48
N TRP A 88 0.86 -4.52 6.46
CA TRP A 88 -0.55 -4.70 6.13
C TRP A 88 -0.83 -6.09 5.54
N ALA A 89 0.00 -6.54 4.60
CA ALA A 89 -0.11 -7.87 4.01
C ALA A 89 0.04 -8.98 5.07
N ALA A 90 1.03 -8.84 5.97
CA ALA A 90 1.26 -9.81 7.04
C ALA A 90 0.13 -9.82 8.07
N ARG A 91 -0.38 -8.64 8.47
CA ARG A 91 -1.50 -8.51 9.40
C ARG A 91 -2.77 -9.20 8.88
N ASN A 92 -3.01 -9.19 7.58
CA ASN A 92 -4.22 -9.75 6.98
C ASN A 92 -4.00 -11.16 6.38
N GLY A 93 -2.80 -11.72 6.53
CA GLY A 93 -2.50 -13.10 6.11
C GLY A 93 -2.30 -13.29 4.61
N HIS A 94 -2.00 -12.23 3.86
CA HIS A 94 -1.79 -12.30 2.41
C HIS A 94 -0.37 -12.79 2.07
N ALA A 95 -0.14 -14.09 2.28
CA ALA A 95 1.17 -14.73 2.14
C ALA A 95 1.81 -14.51 0.75
N GLU A 96 1.02 -14.55 -0.33
CA GLU A 96 1.53 -14.32 -1.70
C GLU A 96 2.10 -12.90 -1.87
N VAL A 97 1.43 -11.89 -1.31
CA VAL A 97 1.90 -10.50 -1.34
C VAL A 97 3.13 -10.33 -0.46
N VAL A 98 3.15 -10.95 0.73
CA VAL A 98 4.32 -10.95 1.62
C VAL A 98 5.53 -11.55 0.92
N GLN A 99 5.37 -12.74 0.31
CA GLN A 99 6.44 -13.42 -0.41
C GLN A 99 6.95 -12.57 -1.57
N TRP A 100 6.06 -11.94 -2.33
CA TRP A 100 6.45 -11.06 -3.42
C TRP A 100 7.21 -9.80 -2.95
N LEU A 101 6.73 -9.13 -1.91
CA LEU A 101 7.39 -7.94 -1.35
C LEU A 101 8.80 -8.25 -0.81
N VAL A 102 8.98 -9.41 -0.17
CA VAL A 102 10.28 -9.81 0.39
C VAL A 102 11.23 -10.30 -0.71
N SER A 103 10.77 -11.22 -1.55
CA SER A 103 11.64 -11.89 -2.53
C SER A 103 11.93 -11.06 -3.78
N GLN A 104 10.94 -10.29 -4.26
CA GLN A 104 11.06 -9.55 -5.52
C GLN A 104 11.36 -8.07 -5.29
N CYS A 105 10.80 -7.47 -4.24
CA CYS A 105 11.03 -6.06 -3.94
C CYS A 105 12.15 -5.81 -2.91
N GLY A 106 12.70 -6.86 -2.30
CA GLY A 106 13.80 -6.75 -1.34
C GLY A 106 13.43 -6.00 -0.06
N VAL A 107 12.15 -5.99 0.32
CA VAL A 107 11.69 -5.37 1.56
C VAL A 107 12.20 -6.21 2.75
N PRO A 108 12.93 -5.63 3.73
CA PRO A 108 13.40 -6.39 4.88
C PRO A 108 12.21 -6.93 5.70
N VAL A 109 12.32 -8.17 6.17
CA VAL A 109 11.26 -8.84 6.95
C VAL A 109 11.15 -8.32 8.38
N ASP A 110 12.22 -7.68 8.86
CA ASP A 110 12.42 -7.17 10.20
C ASP A 110 12.15 -5.66 10.32
N VAL A 111 11.58 -5.03 9.27
CA VAL A 111 11.18 -3.63 9.34
C VAL A 111 10.24 -3.47 10.52
N SER A 112 10.61 -2.66 11.49
CA SER A 112 9.79 -2.39 12.68
C SER A 112 9.03 -1.09 12.52
N THR A 113 7.79 -1.07 12.97
CA THR A 113 7.07 0.16 13.27
C THR A 113 7.74 0.88 14.43
N SER A 114 7.39 2.15 14.67
CA SER A 114 7.98 2.94 15.78
C SER A 114 7.62 2.47 17.18
N ASP A 115 6.68 1.53 17.33
CA ASP A 115 6.40 0.82 18.58
C ASP A 115 7.16 -0.53 18.67
N GLY A 116 8.07 -0.81 17.75
CA GLY A 116 8.88 -2.04 17.71
C GLY A 116 8.15 -3.25 17.09
N THR A 117 6.94 -3.08 16.56
CA THR A 117 6.17 -4.20 15.98
C THR A 117 6.70 -4.56 14.59
N THR A 118 6.99 -5.83 14.35
CA THR A 118 7.39 -6.34 13.03
C THR A 118 6.19 -6.90 12.26
N PRO A 119 6.28 -7.07 10.92
CA PRO A 119 5.25 -7.74 10.12
C PRO A 119 4.94 -9.14 10.66
N PHE A 120 5.97 -9.87 11.09
CA PHE A 120 5.80 -11.19 11.70
C PHE A 120 4.96 -11.14 12.98
N MET A 121 5.20 -10.18 13.87
CA MET A 121 4.37 -10.01 15.07
C MET A 121 2.90 -9.74 14.73
N TYR A 122 2.63 -8.97 13.67
CA TYR A 122 1.25 -8.76 13.19
C TYR A 122 0.59 -10.04 12.68
N ALA A 123 1.32 -10.86 11.91
CA ALA A 123 0.82 -12.13 11.40
C ALA A 123 0.46 -13.07 12.57
N VAL A 124 1.36 -13.20 13.54
CA VAL A 124 1.15 -14.01 14.76
C VAL A 124 -0.04 -13.50 15.58
N TRP A 125 -0.15 -12.19 15.83
CA TRP A 125 -1.29 -11.60 16.56
C TRP A 125 -2.64 -11.83 15.89
N LYS A 126 -2.64 -12.04 14.58
CA LYS A 126 -3.85 -12.30 13.78
C LYS A 126 -4.09 -13.78 13.50
N GLY A 127 -3.21 -14.66 13.98
CA GLY A 127 -3.33 -16.11 13.79
C GLY A 127 -2.95 -16.57 12.38
N HIS A 128 -2.18 -15.77 11.65
CA HIS A 128 -1.64 -16.10 10.35
C HIS A 128 -0.21 -16.62 10.53
N LEU A 129 -0.05 -17.94 10.55
CA LEU A 129 1.23 -18.67 10.69
C LEU A 129 1.51 -19.47 9.42
#